data_AF-A0A074YCY0-F1
#
_entry.id   AF-A0A074YCY0-F1
#
_cell.length_a   1.000
_cell.length_b   1.000
_cell.length_c   1.000
_cell.angle_alpha   90.00
_cell.angle_beta   90.00
_cell.angle_gamma   90.00
#
_symmetry.space_group_name_H-M   'P 1'
#
loop_
_entity.id
_entity.type
_entity.pdbx_description
1 polymer ?
#
loop_
_entity_poly.entity_id
_entity_poly.type
_entity_poly.pdbx_seq_one_letter_code
_entity_poly.pdbx_strand_id
1 'polypeptide(L)'
;MSSPASVDAAGQPSILINMTTGIELEFLAYTPKNVKPKAYLLKALRAPVTLKCSKCAASHSWDLPFAGKLDHQGDVSPFCLWSLTSDMSVVPCRKTEEPYVPKDSAWYNMELKSRIINFARPTTCPLGQTYPCTGEPFLWDANTEISAFVQRIHEAFSGPGYCVATNGLTGLHIHLGNFKDIMPVKSSLGMFSLWTALERIFDEVLPVSRIGMEKVAGPLPGIDRPHAVYKYDDALSSDWVGSCSRVFLEMLRRDVKKAFEKGPESARSTIIDQLKSCNVPAWLAYISTFDTVKLFRDTWPSNQTAGTWLSHRSLAVNLTNLEIGYGNKDTVEIRAAPGSLDLSEISAWYDLMVYLTSLNKSVLCNSQSTSTLIV
;
A
#
# COMPACT_ATOMS: atom_id res chain seq x y z
N MET A 1 31.59 10.26 -14.59
CA MET A 1 30.91 10.22 -15.92
C MET A 1 29.46 9.88 -15.67
N SER A 2 28.57 10.86 -15.83
CA SER A 2 27.13 10.72 -15.63
C SER A 2 26.54 9.81 -16.71
N SER A 3 25.88 8.73 -16.32
CA SER A 3 25.05 7.95 -17.25
C SER A 3 24.04 8.89 -17.91
N PRO A 4 23.82 8.82 -19.24
CA PRO A 4 22.79 9.62 -19.88
C PRO A 4 21.45 9.22 -19.28
N ALA A 5 20.67 10.22 -18.84
CA ALA A 5 19.29 9.99 -18.46
C ALA A 5 18.60 9.30 -19.65
N SER A 6 18.06 8.11 -19.45
CA SER A 6 17.27 7.41 -20.46
C SER A 6 16.07 8.29 -20.79
N VAL A 7 16.16 9.00 -21.90
CA VAL A 7 15.05 9.75 -22.51
C VAL A 7 14.04 8.72 -22.98
N ASP A 8 12.78 8.87 -22.58
CA ASP A 8 11.70 8.01 -23.10
C ASP A 8 11.47 8.27 -24.60
N ALA A 9 10.72 7.40 -25.28
CA ALA A 9 10.46 7.48 -26.72
C ALA A 9 9.78 8.79 -27.17
N ALA A 10 9.36 9.65 -26.23
CA ALA A 10 8.73 10.95 -26.47
C ALA A 10 9.63 12.14 -26.06
N GLY A 11 10.90 11.92 -25.71
CA GLY A 11 11.85 12.99 -25.38
C GLY A 11 11.55 13.70 -24.06
N GLN A 12 10.70 13.14 -23.19
CA GLN A 12 10.41 13.67 -21.87
C GLN A 12 11.24 12.92 -20.82
N PRO A 13 11.66 13.56 -19.71
CA PRO A 13 12.19 12.82 -18.57
C PRO A 13 11.15 11.78 -18.12
N SER A 14 11.58 10.52 -17.99
CA SER A 14 10.72 9.46 -17.47
C SER A 14 10.19 9.86 -16.09
N ILE A 15 8.89 9.69 -15.85
CA ILE A 15 8.27 9.97 -14.53
C ILE A 15 8.95 9.16 -13.41
N LEU A 16 9.51 7.99 -13.76
CA LEU A 16 10.30 7.14 -12.85
C LEU A 16 11.49 7.87 -12.22
N ILE A 17 12.06 8.86 -12.91
CA ILE A 17 13.24 9.58 -12.43
C ILE A 17 12.92 10.39 -11.16
N ASN A 18 11.71 10.95 -11.10
CA ASN A 18 11.26 11.79 -9.98
C ASN A 18 10.21 11.12 -9.10
N MET A 19 9.74 9.93 -9.47
CA MET A 19 8.75 9.21 -8.69
C MET A 19 9.33 8.81 -7.34
N THR A 20 8.68 9.31 -6.30
CA THR A 20 8.95 8.88 -4.94
C THR A 20 7.90 7.91 -4.50
N THR A 21 8.25 7.14 -3.48
CA THR A 21 7.42 6.05 -3.01
C THR A 21 7.64 5.87 -1.52
N GLY A 22 6.67 5.20 -0.89
CA GLY A 22 6.77 4.72 0.46
C GLY A 22 5.97 3.45 0.64
N ILE A 23 6.21 2.76 1.74
CA ILE A 23 5.54 1.51 2.09
C ILE A 23 5.04 1.60 3.53
N GLU A 24 3.87 1.04 3.79
CA GLU A 24 3.35 0.80 5.14
C GLU A 24 3.14 -0.70 5.31
N LEU A 25 3.72 -1.23 6.38
CA LEU A 25 3.64 -2.64 6.75
C LEU A 25 2.86 -2.75 8.05
N GLU A 26 1.67 -3.33 7.98
CA GLU A 26 0.88 -3.66 9.17
C GLU A 26 1.16 -5.09 9.62
N PHE A 27 1.37 -5.29 10.92
CA PHE A 27 1.65 -6.61 11.48
C PHE A 27 1.34 -6.67 12.98
N LEU A 28 1.20 -7.89 13.48
CA LEU A 28 1.11 -8.21 14.90
C LEU A 28 2.47 -8.67 15.39
N ALA A 29 2.86 -8.21 16.56
CA ALA A 29 4.07 -8.69 17.23
C ALA A 29 3.73 -9.23 18.61
N TYR A 30 4.24 -10.41 18.91
CA TYR A 30 4.05 -11.16 20.14
C TYR A 30 5.38 -11.29 20.87
N THR A 31 5.35 -11.10 22.19
CA THR A 31 6.52 -11.26 23.06
C THR A 31 6.14 -11.95 24.36
N PRO A 32 7.11 -12.42 25.16
CA PRO A 32 6.84 -12.88 26.53
C PRO A 32 6.20 -11.78 27.39
N LYS A 33 5.39 -12.17 28.40
CA LYS A 33 4.55 -11.32 29.27
C LYS A 33 5.14 -10.00 29.75
N ASN A 34 6.44 -9.98 30.04
CA ASN A 34 7.12 -8.84 30.66
C ASN A 34 7.90 -7.98 29.66
N VAL A 35 7.81 -8.31 28.38
CA VAL A 35 8.42 -7.56 27.30
C VAL A 35 7.32 -6.75 26.63
N LYS A 36 7.55 -5.45 26.43
CA LYS A 36 6.64 -4.60 25.66
C LYS A 36 7.03 -4.70 24.18
N PRO A 37 6.20 -5.30 23.29
CA PRO A 37 6.62 -5.56 21.91
C PRO A 37 7.08 -4.31 21.17
N LYS A 38 6.36 -3.18 21.29
CA LYS A 38 6.74 -1.91 20.65
C LYS A 38 8.10 -1.41 21.11
N ALA A 39 8.34 -1.36 22.43
CA ALA A 39 9.62 -0.88 22.95
C ALA A 39 10.78 -1.79 22.54
N TYR A 40 10.52 -3.10 22.49
CA TYR A 40 11.49 -4.09 22.03
C TYR A 40 11.87 -3.90 20.55
N LEU A 41 10.88 -3.76 19.66
CA LEU A 41 11.16 -3.49 18.24
C LEU A 41 11.81 -2.12 18.03
N LEU A 42 11.38 -1.07 18.73
CA LEU A 42 12.02 0.25 18.67
C LEU A 42 13.51 0.17 19.00
N LYS A 43 13.89 -0.61 20.01
CA LYS A 43 15.30 -0.85 20.36
C LYS A 43 16.03 -1.55 19.21
N ALA A 44 15.42 -2.58 18.62
CA ALA A 44 16.01 -3.32 17.51
C ALA A 44 16.18 -2.47 16.24
N LEU A 45 15.17 -1.67 15.86
CA LEU A 45 15.22 -0.77 14.70
C LEU A 45 16.23 0.37 14.85
N ARG A 46 16.57 0.74 16.09
CA ARG A 46 17.60 1.74 16.40
C ARG A 46 19.00 1.16 16.54
N ALA A 47 19.18 -0.16 16.49
CA ALA A 47 20.51 -0.75 16.47
C ALA A 47 21.06 -0.77 15.02
N PRO A 48 22.38 -0.64 14.81
CA PRO A 48 22.96 -0.78 13.49
C PRO A 48 22.69 -2.17 12.87
N VAL A 49 22.60 -2.23 11.54
CA VAL A 49 22.53 -3.45 10.73
C VAL A 49 23.87 -3.72 10.05
N THR A 50 24.17 -4.99 9.77
CA THR A 50 25.33 -5.34 8.94
C THR A 50 24.86 -5.64 7.53
N LEU A 51 25.33 -4.84 6.56
CA LEU A 51 24.98 -5.00 5.15
C LEU A 51 26.24 -4.98 4.28
N LYS A 52 26.18 -5.65 3.13
CA LYS A 52 27.24 -5.57 2.12
C LYS A 52 27.28 -4.16 1.51
N CYS A 53 28.48 -3.59 1.44
CA CYS A 53 28.72 -2.30 0.83
C CYS A 53 28.59 -2.37 -0.69
N SER A 54 27.76 -1.50 -1.27
CA SER A 54 27.60 -1.40 -2.72
C SER A 54 28.87 -0.92 -3.46
N LYS A 55 29.85 -0.35 -2.75
CA LYS A 55 31.09 0.19 -3.31
C LYS A 55 32.29 -0.76 -3.26
N CYS A 56 32.41 -1.57 -2.20
CA CYS A 56 33.56 -2.45 -1.99
C CYS A 56 33.19 -3.92 -1.70
N ALA A 57 31.90 -4.26 -1.67
CA ALA A 57 31.34 -5.59 -1.36
C ALA A 57 31.65 -6.15 0.05
N ALA A 58 32.47 -5.48 0.85
CA ALA A 58 32.72 -5.84 2.25
C ALA A 58 31.48 -5.56 3.13
N SER A 59 31.34 -6.28 4.23
CA SER A 59 30.27 -6.03 5.21
C SER A 59 30.62 -4.85 6.10
N HIS A 60 29.69 -3.92 6.24
CA HIS A 60 29.83 -2.75 7.10
C HIS A 60 28.60 -2.59 7.99
N SER A 61 28.78 -1.87 9.09
CA SER A 61 27.72 -1.52 10.03
C SER A 61 27.06 -0.23 9.60
N TRP A 62 25.73 -0.21 9.50
CA TRP A 62 24.93 0.93 9.05
C TRP A 62 23.79 1.20 10.03
N ASP A 63 23.55 2.46 10.35
CA ASP A 63 22.34 2.86 11.06
C ASP A 63 21.14 2.90 10.10
N LEU A 64 20.01 2.33 10.54
CA LEU A 64 18.75 2.45 9.83
C LEU A 64 18.16 3.87 10.01
N PRO A 65 17.64 4.52 8.95
CA PRO A 65 17.04 5.86 9.02
C PRO A 65 15.68 5.84 9.73
N PHE A 66 15.71 5.70 11.05
CA PHE A 66 14.52 5.50 11.89
C PHE A 66 14.31 6.65 12.88
N ALA A 67 13.06 6.98 13.19
CA ALA A 67 12.67 8.04 14.11
C ALA A 67 13.28 7.86 15.52
N GLY A 68 13.80 8.95 16.07
CA GLY A 68 14.55 8.94 17.34
C GLY A 68 16.07 8.81 17.20
N LYS A 69 16.61 8.96 15.98
CA LYS A 69 18.05 8.99 15.69
C LYS A 69 18.57 10.39 15.35
N LEU A 70 17.69 11.28 14.88
CA LEU A 70 17.97 12.69 14.62
C LEU A 70 17.37 13.54 15.73
N ASP A 71 17.74 13.28 16.99
CA ASP A 71 17.04 13.90 18.13
C ASP A 71 17.41 15.38 18.37
N HIS A 72 18.36 15.98 17.63
CA HIS A 72 18.94 17.27 18.05
C HIS A 72 19.29 18.33 17.00
N GLN A 73 18.91 18.24 15.72
CA GLN A 73 19.24 19.34 14.78
C GLN A 73 18.12 19.62 13.76
N GLY A 74 17.31 20.63 14.07
CA GLY A 74 16.39 21.28 13.13
C GLY A 74 15.06 20.55 12.92
N ASP A 75 14.12 21.27 12.30
CA ASP A 75 12.86 20.69 11.80
C ASP A 75 13.17 19.53 10.84
N VAL A 76 13.12 18.30 11.35
CA VAL A 76 13.17 17.11 10.49
C VAL A 76 11.88 17.13 9.69
N SER A 77 12.01 17.35 8.37
CA SER A 77 10.87 17.33 7.46
C SER A 77 10.06 16.02 7.67
N PRO A 78 8.72 16.10 7.69
CA PRO A 78 7.87 14.92 7.77
C PRO A 78 8.30 13.84 6.77
N PHE A 79 8.22 12.58 7.19
CA PHE A 79 8.53 11.40 6.37
C PHE A 79 9.98 11.33 5.83
N CYS A 80 10.95 12.01 6.45
CA CYS A 80 12.37 11.80 6.18
C CYS A 80 12.95 10.54 6.85
N LEU A 81 12.26 9.99 7.85
CA LEU A 81 12.67 8.78 8.59
C LEU A 81 11.52 7.77 8.63
N TRP A 82 11.87 6.50 8.76
CA TRP A 82 10.91 5.44 9.08
C TRP A 82 10.35 5.66 10.49
N SER A 83 9.10 5.26 10.69
CA SER A 83 8.41 5.41 11.97
C SER A 83 7.53 4.21 12.29
N LEU A 84 7.38 3.92 13.58
CA LEU A 84 6.55 2.81 14.08
C LEU A 84 5.36 3.36 14.86
N THR A 85 4.16 3.18 14.29
CA THR A 85 2.87 3.57 14.85
C THR A 85 2.11 2.36 15.35
N SER A 86 0.88 2.61 15.83
CA SER A 86 -0.06 1.59 16.28
C SER A 86 -1.27 1.68 15.39
N ASP A 87 -1.66 0.59 14.73
CA ASP A 87 -2.90 0.54 13.97
C ASP A 87 -3.98 -0.20 14.75
N MET A 88 -4.94 0.54 15.30
CA MET A 88 -6.00 -0.02 16.16
C MET A 88 -6.98 -0.94 15.43
N SER A 89 -6.97 -0.96 14.09
CA SER A 89 -7.77 -1.90 13.29
C SER A 89 -7.13 -3.29 13.18
N VAL A 90 -5.82 -3.38 13.37
CA VAL A 90 -5.07 -4.64 13.39
C VAL A 90 -5.19 -5.27 14.77
N VAL A 91 -5.92 -6.38 14.87
CA VAL A 91 -6.07 -7.14 16.12
C VAL A 91 -5.99 -8.64 15.86
N PRO A 92 -5.54 -9.45 16.83
CA PRO A 92 -5.61 -10.90 16.70
C PRO A 92 -7.05 -11.37 16.49
N CYS A 93 -7.27 -12.28 15.54
CA CYS A 93 -8.59 -12.87 15.35
C CYS A 93 -8.93 -13.79 16.54
N ARG A 94 -10.03 -13.49 17.25
CA ARG A 94 -10.44 -14.26 18.44
C ARG A 94 -10.69 -15.74 18.21
N LYS A 95 -11.14 -16.11 17.01
CA LYS A 95 -11.52 -17.49 16.68
C LYS A 95 -10.37 -18.31 16.12
N THR A 96 -9.48 -17.67 15.36
CA THR A 96 -8.45 -18.36 14.61
C THR A 96 -7.06 -18.10 15.19
N GLU A 97 -6.75 -16.93 15.75
CA GLU A 97 -5.38 -16.60 16.16
C GLU A 97 -5.20 -16.63 17.67
N GLU A 98 -6.11 -16.04 18.43
CA GLU A 98 -6.04 -16.00 19.91
C GLU A 98 -5.79 -17.38 20.56
N PRO A 99 -6.38 -18.50 20.08
CA PRO A 99 -6.11 -19.82 20.66
C PRO A 99 -4.65 -20.30 20.54
N TYR A 100 -3.89 -19.78 19.56
CA TYR A 100 -2.50 -20.15 19.30
C TYR A 100 -1.51 -19.14 19.90
N VAL A 101 -2.00 -17.99 20.39
CA VAL A 101 -1.19 -17.06 21.16
C VAL A 101 -0.93 -17.68 22.54
N PRO A 102 0.32 -17.81 22.99
CA PRO A 102 0.60 -18.33 24.32
C PRO A 102 -0.13 -17.50 25.38
N LYS A 103 -0.73 -18.18 26.37
CA LYS A 103 -1.58 -17.54 27.41
C LYS A 103 -0.88 -16.46 28.24
N ASP A 104 0.44 -16.37 28.14
CA ASP A 104 1.30 -15.39 28.81
C ASP A 104 2.11 -14.54 27.82
N SER A 105 1.67 -14.39 26.58
CA SER A 105 2.28 -13.47 25.62
C SER A 105 1.60 -12.11 25.62
N ALA A 106 2.41 -11.05 25.60
CA ALA A 106 1.95 -9.71 25.24
C ALA A 106 1.91 -9.59 23.72
N TRP A 107 0.95 -8.85 23.19
CA TRP A 107 0.88 -8.53 21.76
C TRP A 107 0.77 -7.02 21.54
N TYR A 108 1.15 -6.58 20.35
CA TYR A 108 1.02 -5.20 19.92
C TYR A 108 0.73 -5.12 18.42
N ASN A 109 -0.22 -4.28 18.07
CA ASN A 109 -0.60 -3.91 16.72
C ASN A 109 0.34 -2.86 16.15
N MET A 110 1.14 -3.24 15.17
CA MET A 110 2.21 -2.42 14.62
C MET A 110 1.91 -1.99 13.20
N GLU A 111 2.32 -0.77 12.89
CA GLU A 111 2.36 -0.24 11.55
C GLU A 111 3.71 0.44 11.37
N LEU A 112 4.54 -0.13 10.49
CA LEU A 112 5.84 0.42 10.14
C LEU A 112 5.69 1.24 8.85
N LYS A 113 5.87 2.55 8.94
CA LYS A 113 5.76 3.48 7.82
C LYS A 113 7.15 3.88 7.35
N SER A 114 7.42 3.70 6.06
CA SER A 114 8.67 4.15 5.49
C SER A 114 8.77 5.67 5.40
N ARG A 115 10.02 6.13 5.30
CA ARG A 115 10.31 7.44 4.75
C ARG A 115 9.96 7.49 3.25
N ILE A 116 9.94 8.69 2.69
CA ILE A 116 9.87 8.91 1.25
C ILE A 116 11.23 8.54 0.63
N ILE A 117 11.21 7.61 -0.33
CA ILE A 117 12.39 7.15 -1.07
C ILE A 117 12.16 7.32 -2.58
N ASN A 118 13.22 7.59 -3.33
CA ASN A 118 13.14 7.55 -4.79
C ASN A 118 13.19 6.09 -5.25
N PHE A 119 12.32 5.75 -6.19
CA PHE A 119 12.26 4.39 -6.71
C PHE A 119 13.46 4.04 -7.62
N ALA A 120 13.71 4.88 -8.62
CA ALA A 120 14.68 4.58 -9.68
C ALA A 120 16.13 4.91 -9.30
N ARG A 121 16.33 5.74 -8.27
CA ARG A 121 17.64 6.24 -7.87
C ARG A 121 17.86 6.04 -6.38
N PRO A 122 19.08 5.63 -5.97
CA PRO A 122 19.44 5.63 -4.56
C PRO A 122 19.25 7.02 -3.94
N THR A 123 18.68 7.05 -2.75
CA THR A 123 18.40 8.26 -1.98
C THR A 123 19.43 8.41 -0.88
N THR A 124 20.00 9.61 -0.71
CA THR A 124 20.98 9.89 0.35
C THR A 124 20.43 9.53 1.73
N CYS A 125 21.27 8.90 2.55
CA CYS A 125 20.90 8.59 3.92
C CYS A 125 20.65 9.88 4.72
N PRO A 126 19.47 10.04 5.35
CA PRO A 126 19.15 11.23 6.13
C PRO A 126 19.99 11.37 7.41
N LEU A 127 20.68 10.30 7.82
CA LEU A 127 21.57 10.31 8.98
C LEU A 127 22.98 10.83 8.65
N GLY A 128 23.24 11.25 7.41
CA GLY A 128 24.56 11.78 7.01
C GLY A 128 25.69 10.75 7.01
N GLN A 129 25.36 9.45 6.97
CA GLN A 129 26.35 8.37 6.91
C GLN A 129 27.18 8.45 5.62
N THR A 130 28.42 7.97 5.68
CA THR A 130 29.34 7.89 4.54
C THR A 130 29.82 6.46 4.34
N TYR A 131 30.19 6.10 3.11
CA TYR A 131 30.80 4.83 2.80
C TYR A 131 32.18 4.72 3.46
N PRO A 132 32.45 3.74 4.35
CA PRO A 132 33.74 3.64 5.04
C PRO A 132 34.94 3.50 4.10
N CYS A 133 34.75 2.88 2.94
CA CYS A 133 35.79 2.62 1.96
C CYS A 133 36.11 3.82 1.03
N THR A 134 35.19 4.76 0.85
CA THR A 134 35.37 5.88 -0.11
C THR A 134 35.19 7.26 0.51
N GLY A 135 34.56 7.38 1.68
CA GLY A 135 34.18 8.64 2.29
C GLY A 135 33.00 9.36 1.60
N GLU A 136 32.49 8.83 0.48
CA GLU A 136 31.34 9.39 -0.22
C GLU A 136 30.05 9.27 0.62
N PRO A 137 29.05 10.15 0.44
CA PRO A 137 27.75 10.01 1.10
C PRO A 137 27.10 8.64 0.84
N PHE A 138 26.60 8.01 1.90
CA PHE A 138 25.89 6.73 1.81
C PHE A 138 24.51 6.93 1.18
N LEU A 139 24.18 6.05 0.23
CA LEU A 139 22.92 6.09 -0.53
C LEU A 139 22.17 4.78 -0.35
N TRP A 140 20.87 4.88 -0.06
CA TRP A 140 19.95 3.75 0.02
C TRP A 140 19.22 3.58 -1.30
N ASP A 141 19.35 2.42 -1.96
CA ASP A 141 18.31 2.00 -2.90
C ASP A 141 17.09 1.48 -2.13
N ALA A 142 15.91 1.61 -2.76
CA ALA A 142 14.65 1.36 -2.06
C ALA A 142 14.49 -0.10 -1.58
N ASN A 143 14.83 -1.07 -2.44
CA ASN A 143 14.68 -2.49 -2.11
C ASN A 143 15.64 -2.91 -0.99
N THR A 144 16.89 -2.44 -1.00
CA THR A 144 17.84 -2.70 0.09
C THR A 144 17.38 -2.07 1.40
N GLU A 145 16.86 -0.84 1.38
CA GLU A 145 16.37 -0.19 2.60
C GLU A 145 15.16 -0.91 3.18
N ILE A 146 14.14 -1.19 2.36
CA ILE A 146 12.94 -1.94 2.78
C ILE A 146 13.35 -3.32 3.32
N SER A 147 14.22 -4.02 2.61
CA SER A 147 14.68 -5.35 3.02
C SER A 147 15.41 -5.32 4.35
N ALA A 148 16.25 -4.31 4.60
CA ALA A 148 16.97 -4.18 5.86
C ALA A 148 16.03 -3.95 7.04
N PHE A 149 14.94 -3.19 6.86
CA PHE A 149 13.91 -3.00 7.88
C PHE A 149 13.13 -4.29 8.15
N VAL A 150 12.66 -4.96 7.11
CA VAL A 150 11.89 -6.22 7.24
C VAL A 150 12.75 -7.33 7.84
N GLN A 151 14.01 -7.46 7.40
CA GLN A 151 14.96 -8.41 7.98
C GLN A 151 15.18 -8.12 9.47
N ARG A 152 15.32 -6.85 9.87
CA ARG A 152 15.48 -6.48 11.29
C ARG A 152 14.24 -6.85 12.13
N ILE A 153 13.03 -6.76 11.57
CA ILE A 153 11.82 -7.25 12.24
C ILE A 153 11.93 -8.76 12.47
N HIS A 154 12.23 -9.53 11.43
CA HIS A 154 12.38 -10.99 11.54
C HIS A 154 13.45 -11.39 12.55
N GLU A 155 14.63 -10.76 12.49
CA GLU A 155 15.72 -10.99 13.44
C GLU A 155 15.27 -10.72 14.88
N ALA A 156 14.60 -9.58 15.13
CA ALA A 156 14.15 -9.20 16.45
C ALA A 156 13.17 -10.23 17.04
N PHE A 157 12.29 -10.81 16.22
CA PHE A 157 11.23 -11.70 16.68
C PHE A 157 11.50 -13.20 16.38
N SER A 158 12.74 -13.57 16.07
CA SER A 158 13.14 -14.96 15.78
C SER A 158 13.37 -15.84 17.04
N GLY A 159 13.46 -15.23 18.22
CA GLY A 159 13.79 -15.93 19.46
C GLY A 159 12.61 -16.71 20.09
N PRO A 160 12.88 -17.66 21.01
CA PRO A 160 11.81 -18.41 21.68
C PRO A 160 10.80 -17.52 22.40
N GLY A 161 9.51 -17.72 22.12
CA GLY A 161 8.42 -16.93 22.71
C GLY A 161 8.20 -15.55 22.08
N TYR A 162 8.98 -15.20 21.06
CA TYR A 162 8.76 -14.05 20.20
C TYR A 162 8.13 -14.52 18.90
N CYS A 163 7.24 -13.71 18.34
CA CYS A 163 6.64 -13.98 17.04
C CYS A 163 6.21 -12.67 16.40
N VAL A 164 6.26 -12.65 15.08
CA VAL A 164 5.69 -11.59 14.26
C VAL A 164 4.82 -12.28 13.22
N ALA A 165 3.61 -11.75 13.00
CA ALA A 165 2.63 -12.34 12.11
C ALA A 165 1.79 -11.28 11.40
N THR A 166 1.22 -11.65 10.26
CA THR A 166 0.20 -10.90 9.54
C THR A 166 -1.11 -11.68 9.57
N ASN A 167 -2.24 -10.99 9.37
CA ASN A 167 -3.56 -11.61 9.34
C ASN A 167 -4.53 -10.90 8.39
N GLY A 168 -5.78 -11.35 8.33
CA GLY A 168 -6.82 -10.76 7.48
C GLY A 168 -7.20 -9.31 7.80
N LEU A 169 -6.67 -8.73 8.87
CA LEU A 169 -6.85 -7.32 9.24
C LEU A 169 -5.59 -6.48 9.02
N THR A 170 -4.48 -7.09 8.62
CA THR A 170 -3.26 -6.36 8.23
C THR A 170 -3.27 -6.04 6.75
N GLY A 171 -2.72 -4.88 6.38
CA GLY A 171 -2.50 -4.44 5.02
C GLY A 171 -1.02 -4.22 4.67
N LEU A 172 -0.72 -4.35 3.39
CA LEU A 172 0.47 -3.84 2.74
C LEU A 172 0.07 -2.63 1.88
N HIS A 173 0.53 -1.43 2.24
CA HIS A 173 0.21 -0.21 1.50
C HIS A 173 1.45 0.33 0.78
N ILE A 174 1.26 0.76 -0.46
CA ILE A 174 2.29 1.42 -1.26
C ILE A 174 1.83 2.85 -1.55
N HIS A 175 2.69 3.80 -1.26
CA HIS A 175 2.49 5.21 -1.53
C HIS A 175 3.26 5.59 -2.79
N LEU A 176 2.64 6.34 -3.69
CA LEU A 176 3.24 6.87 -4.90
C LEU A 176 3.17 8.39 -4.88
N GLY A 177 4.32 9.04 -5.00
CA GLY A 177 4.49 10.48 -4.87
C GLY A 177 5.28 11.10 -6.02
N ASN A 178 5.37 12.43 -6.01
CA ASN A 178 6.11 13.21 -6.99
C ASN A 178 7.19 14.06 -6.29
N PHE A 179 8.17 13.39 -5.72
CA PHE A 179 9.25 14.03 -4.97
C PHE A 179 8.76 14.81 -3.74
N LYS A 180 8.99 16.12 -3.68
CA LYS A 180 8.55 17.03 -2.62
C LYS A 180 7.27 17.78 -2.98
N ASP A 181 6.77 17.58 -4.19
CA ASP A 181 5.59 18.27 -4.68
C ASP A 181 4.38 17.36 -4.61
N ILE A 182 3.22 17.96 -4.36
CA ILE A 182 1.94 17.27 -4.48
C ILE A 182 1.81 16.76 -5.92
N MET A 183 1.42 15.50 -6.06
CA MET A 183 1.19 14.89 -7.36
C MET A 183 0.12 15.68 -8.15
N PRO A 184 0.32 15.96 -9.45
CA PRO A 184 -0.67 16.66 -10.26
C PRO A 184 -2.04 15.97 -10.22
N VAL A 185 -3.12 16.75 -10.25
CA VAL A 185 -4.50 16.22 -10.14
C VAL A 185 -4.77 15.14 -11.18
N LYS A 186 -4.49 15.42 -12.47
CA LYS A 186 -4.74 14.45 -13.54
C LYS A 186 -3.90 13.18 -13.41
N SER A 187 -2.67 13.28 -12.90
CA SER A 187 -1.84 12.11 -12.60
C SER A 187 -2.43 11.29 -11.44
N SER A 188 -2.85 11.95 -10.37
CA SER A 188 -3.45 11.31 -9.19
C SER A 188 -4.75 10.57 -9.56
N LEU A 189 -5.63 11.23 -10.34
CA LEU A 189 -6.87 10.63 -10.83
C LEU A 189 -6.61 9.53 -11.87
N GLY A 190 -5.57 9.65 -12.69
CA GLY A 190 -5.13 8.61 -13.60
C GLY A 190 -4.61 7.36 -12.88
N MET A 191 -3.88 7.54 -11.76
CA MET A 191 -3.48 6.43 -10.90
C MET A 191 -4.69 5.79 -10.23
N PHE A 192 -5.55 6.59 -9.60
CA PHE A 192 -6.82 6.12 -9.03
C PHE A 192 -7.58 5.26 -10.04
N SER A 193 -7.69 5.75 -11.26
CA SER A 193 -8.34 5.06 -12.35
C SER A 193 -7.68 3.72 -12.67
N LEU A 194 -6.39 3.71 -13.00
CA LEU A 194 -5.66 2.48 -13.34
C LEU A 194 -5.85 1.39 -12.28
N TRP A 195 -5.65 1.76 -11.01
CA TRP A 195 -5.71 0.82 -9.89
C TRP A 195 -7.13 0.35 -9.60
N THR A 196 -8.13 1.21 -9.78
CA THR A 196 -9.54 0.84 -9.69
C THR A 196 -9.93 -0.13 -10.82
N ALA A 197 -9.46 0.10 -12.05
CA ALA A 197 -9.75 -0.77 -13.20
C ALA A 197 -9.17 -2.19 -13.03
N LEU A 198 -7.98 -2.28 -12.43
CA LEU A 198 -7.26 -3.52 -12.23
C LEU A 198 -7.59 -4.23 -10.90
N GLU A 199 -8.43 -3.63 -10.06
CA GLU A 199 -8.72 -4.11 -8.68
C GLU A 199 -9.08 -5.59 -8.67
N ARG A 200 -9.95 -6.01 -9.60
CA ARG A 200 -10.38 -7.40 -9.76
C ARG A 200 -9.26 -8.37 -10.12
N ILE A 201 -8.38 -7.96 -11.02
CA ILE A 201 -7.30 -8.85 -11.49
C ILE A 201 -6.35 -9.13 -10.32
N PHE A 202 -6.07 -8.11 -9.50
CA PHE A 202 -5.27 -8.29 -8.30
C PHE A 202 -5.98 -9.14 -7.25
N ASP A 203 -7.28 -8.94 -7.05
CA ASP A 203 -8.05 -9.73 -6.09
C ASP A 203 -8.20 -11.20 -6.56
N GLU A 204 -8.18 -11.49 -7.86
CA GLU A 204 -8.25 -12.85 -8.42
C GLU A 204 -6.92 -13.63 -8.28
N VAL A 205 -5.77 -12.95 -8.32
CA VAL A 205 -4.47 -13.60 -8.12
C VAL A 205 -4.11 -13.74 -6.65
N LEU A 206 -4.82 -13.03 -5.77
CA LEU A 206 -4.56 -13.06 -4.34
C LEU A 206 -5.39 -14.14 -3.64
N PRO A 207 -4.79 -14.76 -2.62
CA PRO A 207 -5.49 -15.76 -1.82
C PRO A 207 -6.65 -15.21 -1.00
N VAL A 208 -6.58 -13.93 -0.64
CA VAL A 208 -7.53 -13.23 0.23
C VAL A 208 -7.69 -11.78 -0.24
N SER A 209 -8.78 -11.12 0.16
CA SER A 209 -9.02 -9.73 -0.21
C SER A 209 -7.92 -8.79 0.32
N ARG A 210 -7.50 -7.82 -0.50
CA ARG A 210 -6.48 -6.81 -0.16
C ARG A 210 -6.96 -5.76 0.84
N ILE A 211 -8.26 -5.66 1.04
CA ILE A 211 -8.88 -4.67 1.92
C ILE A 211 -9.50 -5.48 3.06
N GLY A 212 -8.99 -5.29 4.27
CA GLY A 212 -9.36 -6.07 5.45
C GLY A 212 -10.85 -5.98 5.74
N MET A 213 -11.60 -6.99 5.30
CA MET A 213 -13.06 -6.92 5.20
C MET A 213 -13.73 -8.29 5.34
N GLU A 214 -13.09 -9.34 4.84
CA GLU A 214 -13.62 -10.69 4.92
C GLU A 214 -12.97 -11.44 6.07
N LYS A 215 -13.78 -12.08 6.91
CA LYS A 215 -13.27 -13.08 7.84
C LYS A 215 -12.80 -14.26 6.99
N VAL A 216 -11.48 -14.42 6.91
CA VAL A 216 -10.89 -15.61 6.30
C VAL A 216 -10.93 -16.73 7.34
N ALA A 217 -11.59 -17.83 7.00
CA ALA A 217 -11.49 -19.07 7.76
C ALA A 217 -10.47 -20.00 7.07
N GLY A 218 -9.19 -19.83 7.44
CA GLY A 218 -8.09 -20.79 7.20
C GLY A 218 -6.92 -20.30 6.33
N PRO A 219 -5.79 -21.03 6.30
CA PRO A 219 -5.07 -21.58 7.45
C PRO A 219 -4.21 -20.51 8.14
N LEU A 220 -3.88 -20.76 9.40
CA LEU A 220 -2.94 -19.99 10.23
C LEU A 220 -1.48 -20.37 9.90
N PRO A 221 -0.48 -19.56 10.28
CA PRO A 221 0.78 -19.46 9.56
C PRO A 221 1.74 -20.64 9.79
N GLY A 222 2.57 -20.91 8.77
CA GLY A 222 3.76 -21.76 8.84
C GLY A 222 3.69 -23.03 7.99
N ILE A 223 4.63 -23.11 7.04
CA ILE A 223 5.08 -24.31 6.31
C ILE A 223 4.28 -24.68 5.04
N ASP A 224 4.92 -24.36 3.92
CA ASP A 224 5.01 -25.12 2.66
C ASP A 224 3.86 -26.10 2.35
N ARG A 225 2.90 -25.66 1.52
CA ARG A 225 1.93 -26.55 0.87
C ARG A 225 1.75 -26.13 -0.60
N PRO A 226 1.60 -27.09 -1.52
CA PRO A 226 1.57 -26.81 -2.96
C PRO A 226 0.38 -25.94 -3.38
N HIS A 227 -0.75 -25.94 -2.66
CA HIS A 227 -1.87 -25.02 -2.88
C HIS A 227 -2.60 -24.71 -1.57
N ALA A 228 -2.72 -23.43 -1.20
CA ALA A 228 -3.56 -22.98 -0.09
C ALA A 228 -5.01 -22.79 -0.59
N VAL A 229 -5.98 -23.46 0.06
CA VAL A 229 -7.41 -23.31 -0.25
C VAL A 229 -8.03 -22.41 0.80
N TYR A 230 -8.45 -21.21 0.39
CA TYR A 230 -9.10 -20.22 1.24
C TYR A 230 -10.61 -20.41 1.21
N LYS A 231 -11.27 -20.29 2.37
CA LYS A 231 -12.73 -20.20 2.48
C LYS A 231 -13.10 -18.83 3.03
N TYR A 232 -13.97 -18.16 2.30
CA TYR A 232 -14.59 -16.89 2.67
C TYR A 232 -15.78 -17.19 3.58
N ASP A 233 -15.77 -16.70 4.82
CA ASP A 233 -16.99 -16.65 5.64
C ASP A 233 -17.82 -15.44 5.23
N ASP A 234 -19.14 -15.61 5.15
CA ASP A 234 -20.09 -14.52 4.92
C ASP A 234 -19.85 -13.41 5.97
N ALA A 235 -19.35 -12.26 5.53
CA ALA A 235 -19.08 -11.14 6.41
C ALA A 235 -20.40 -10.64 7.04
N LEU A 236 -20.51 -10.81 8.37
CA LEU A 236 -21.50 -10.10 9.17
C LEU A 236 -21.19 -8.61 9.11
N SER A 237 -22.07 -7.87 8.41
CA SER A 237 -22.18 -6.41 8.37
C SER A 237 -20.89 -5.65 8.06
N SER A 238 -20.74 -5.15 6.84
CA SER A 238 -19.73 -4.13 6.58
C SER A 238 -20.11 -3.24 5.40
N ASP A 239 -20.01 -1.94 5.63
CA ASP A 239 -20.19 -0.84 4.68
C ASP A 239 -19.02 -0.79 3.67
N TRP A 240 -18.81 -1.82 2.85
CA TRP A 240 -17.71 -1.83 1.89
C TRP A 240 -18.08 -2.47 0.59
N VAL A 241 -17.65 -1.80 -0.48
CA VAL A 241 -17.77 -2.32 -1.82
C VAL A 241 -16.64 -1.74 -2.67
N GLY A 242 -15.55 -2.51 -2.87
CA GLY A 242 -14.50 -2.14 -3.83
C GLY A 242 -15.10 -1.97 -5.22
N SER A 243 -14.55 -1.09 -6.05
CA SER A 243 -15.12 -0.79 -7.35
C SER A 243 -14.90 -1.99 -8.27
N CYS A 244 -15.98 -2.68 -8.64
CA CYS A 244 -15.95 -3.97 -9.35
C CYS A 244 -15.47 -5.19 -8.52
N SER A 245 -15.29 -5.09 -7.20
CA SER A 245 -15.01 -6.26 -6.36
C SER A 245 -16.10 -7.35 -6.49
N ARG A 246 -15.81 -8.60 -6.10
CA ARG A 246 -16.85 -9.65 -6.07
C ARG A 246 -18.06 -9.21 -5.21
N VAL A 247 -17.79 -8.62 -4.05
CA VAL A 247 -18.80 -8.07 -3.13
C VAL A 247 -19.64 -6.99 -3.80
N PHE A 248 -19.04 -6.15 -4.66
CA PHE A 248 -19.76 -5.18 -5.50
C PHE A 248 -20.73 -5.84 -6.44
N LEU A 249 -20.31 -6.89 -7.14
CA LEU A 249 -21.20 -7.59 -8.06
C LEU A 249 -22.32 -8.35 -7.34
N GLU A 250 -22.05 -8.85 -6.14
CA GLU A 250 -23.07 -9.46 -5.28
C GLU A 250 -24.06 -8.42 -4.73
N MET A 251 -23.59 -7.23 -4.34
CA MET A 251 -24.45 -6.10 -3.96
C MET A 251 -25.24 -5.54 -5.15
N LEU A 252 -24.60 -5.39 -6.30
CA LEU A 252 -25.22 -5.05 -7.57
C LEU A 252 -26.34 -6.03 -7.90
N ARG A 253 -26.06 -7.35 -7.84
CA ARG A 253 -27.07 -8.39 -8.07
C ARG A 253 -28.24 -8.25 -7.09
N ARG A 254 -27.96 -8.02 -5.81
CA ARG A 254 -28.98 -7.83 -4.77
C ARG A 254 -29.83 -6.59 -5.04
N ASP A 255 -29.20 -5.48 -5.39
CA ASP A 255 -29.87 -4.20 -5.58
C ASP A 255 -30.67 -4.16 -6.88
N VAL A 256 -30.16 -4.79 -7.95
CA VAL A 256 -30.90 -5.06 -9.18
C VAL A 256 -32.13 -5.94 -8.88
N LYS A 257 -31.97 -7.02 -8.10
CA LYS A 257 -33.08 -7.88 -7.70
C LYS A 257 -34.15 -7.12 -6.91
N LYS A 258 -33.75 -6.26 -5.96
CA LYS A 258 -34.67 -5.37 -5.21
C LYS A 258 -35.32 -4.31 -6.10
N ALA A 259 -34.61 -3.80 -7.11
CA ALA A 259 -35.15 -2.82 -8.03
C ALA A 259 -36.30 -3.41 -8.87
N PHE A 260 -36.18 -4.68 -9.29
CA PHE A 260 -37.27 -5.40 -9.95
C PHE A 260 -38.53 -5.55 -9.08
N GLU A 261 -38.42 -5.54 -7.75
CA GLU A 261 -39.55 -5.55 -6.81
C GLU A 261 -40.31 -4.21 -6.77
N LYS A 262 -39.69 -3.10 -7.21
CA LYS A 262 -40.26 -1.74 -7.20
C LYS A 262 -40.95 -1.33 -8.51
N GLY A 263 -40.95 -2.19 -9.53
CA GLY A 263 -41.63 -1.98 -10.82
C GLY A 263 -40.69 -1.62 -11.99
N PRO A 264 -41.09 -1.85 -13.26
CA PRO A 264 -40.18 -1.97 -14.41
C PRO A 264 -39.43 -0.67 -14.79
N GLU A 265 -40.06 0.49 -14.70
CA GLU A 265 -39.44 1.78 -15.07
C GLU A 265 -38.43 2.26 -14.02
N SER A 266 -38.80 2.21 -12.74
CA SER A 266 -37.87 2.52 -11.64
C SER A 266 -36.71 1.53 -11.60
N ALA A 267 -36.96 0.24 -11.91
CA ALA A 267 -35.90 -0.76 -12.02
C ALA A 267 -34.91 -0.42 -13.14
N ARG A 268 -35.41 0.02 -14.30
CA ARG A 268 -34.59 0.27 -15.48
C ARG A 268 -33.55 1.37 -15.28
N SER A 269 -33.92 2.51 -14.67
CA SER A 269 -32.97 3.59 -14.39
C SER A 269 -31.87 3.12 -13.43
N THR A 270 -32.26 2.50 -12.31
CA THR A 270 -31.31 1.98 -11.32
C THR A 270 -30.37 0.94 -11.94
N ILE A 271 -30.88 0.02 -12.76
CA ILE A 271 -30.05 -0.98 -13.46
C ILE A 271 -29.08 -0.32 -14.44
N ILE A 272 -29.52 0.67 -15.23
CA ILE A 272 -28.66 1.36 -16.20
C ILE A 272 -27.54 2.13 -15.49
N ASP A 273 -27.85 2.86 -14.42
CA ASP A 273 -26.85 3.65 -13.69
C ASP A 273 -25.82 2.76 -12.99
N GLN A 274 -26.28 1.63 -12.44
CA GLN A 274 -25.41 0.60 -11.89
C GLN A 274 -24.52 -0.06 -12.97
N LEU A 275 -25.07 -0.42 -14.13
CA LEU A 275 -24.28 -1.00 -15.23
C LEU A 275 -23.26 -0.01 -15.80
N LYS A 276 -23.57 1.30 -15.83
CA LYS A 276 -22.59 2.35 -16.20
C LYS A 276 -21.44 2.42 -15.20
N SER A 277 -21.71 2.24 -13.90
CA SER A 277 -20.66 2.20 -12.87
C SER A 277 -19.74 0.96 -13.01
N CYS A 278 -20.19 -0.08 -13.73
CA CYS A 278 -19.39 -1.28 -14.05
C CYS A 278 -18.57 -1.13 -15.35
N ASN A 279 -18.76 -0.05 -16.11
CA ASN A 279 -18.16 0.13 -17.42
C ASN A 279 -16.88 0.98 -17.31
N VAL A 280 -15.72 0.34 -17.49
CA VAL A 280 -14.40 0.97 -17.37
C VAL A 280 -14.27 2.24 -18.21
N PRO A 281 -14.51 2.22 -19.53
CA PRO A 281 -14.55 3.44 -20.34
C PRO A 281 -15.46 4.55 -19.80
N ALA A 282 -16.65 4.22 -19.30
CA ALA A 282 -17.63 5.21 -18.85
C ALA A 282 -17.19 5.95 -17.58
N TRP A 283 -16.69 5.23 -16.57
CA TRP A 283 -16.22 5.89 -15.36
C TRP A 283 -14.85 6.55 -15.56
N LEU A 284 -13.98 6.04 -16.44
CA LEU A 284 -12.75 6.74 -16.84
C LEU A 284 -13.05 8.13 -17.42
N ALA A 285 -14.04 8.20 -18.33
CA ALA A 285 -14.50 9.47 -18.90
C ALA A 285 -15.01 10.40 -17.79
N TYR A 286 -15.79 9.88 -16.83
CA TYR A 286 -16.28 10.65 -15.69
C TYR A 286 -15.16 11.19 -14.78
N ILE A 287 -14.22 10.35 -14.36
CA ILE A 287 -13.09 10.74 -13.49
C ILE A 287 -12.22 11.80 -14.18
N SER A 288 -12.05 11.73 -15.51
CA SER A 288 -11.28 12.72 -16.26
C SER A 288 -11.82 14.15 -16.19
N THR A 289 -13.13 14.31 -15.89
CA THR A 289 -13.79 15.63 -15.80
C THR A 289 -13.45 16.43 -14.55
N PHE A 290 -12.85 15.81 -13.54
CA PHE A 290 -12.55 16.50 -12.28
C PHE A 290 -11.23 17.28 -12.35
N ASP A 291 -11.26 18.52 -11.87
CA ASP A 291 -10.11 19.43 -11.87
C ASP A 291 -9.44 19.56 -10.50
N THR A 292 -10.00 18.93 -9.46
CA THR A 292 -9.36 18.79 -8.14
C THR A 292 -9.59 17.40 -7.56
N VAL A 293 -8.62 16.90 -6.79
CA VAL A 293 -8.73 15.63 -6.04
C VAL A 293 -9.84 15.71 -5.00
N LYS A 294 -9.97 16.86 -4.33
CA LYS A 294 -11.02 17.10 -3.33
C LYS A 294 -12.42 16.96 -3.94
N LEU A 295 -12.70 17.65 -5.06
CA LEU A 295 -14.00 17.57 -5.71
C LEU A 295 -14.33 16.14 -6.16
N PHE A 296 -13.35 15.43 -6.72
CA PHE A 296 -13.53 14.03 -7.10
C PHE A 296 -13.95 13.19 -5.90
N ARG A 297 -13.18 13.25 -4.82
CA ARG A 297 -13.39 12.43 -3.63
C ARG A 297 -14.67 12.78 -2.87
N ASP A 298 -15.05 14.05 -2.83
CA ASP A 298 -16.32 14.49 -2.24
C ASP A 298 -17.54 14.00 -3.06
N THR A 299 -17.31 13.55 -4.30
CA THR A 299 -18.34 13.05 -5.24
C THR A 299 -18.25 11.54 -5.49
N TRP A 300 -17.13 10.91 -5.15
CA TRP A 300 -16.84 9.50 -5.45
C TRP A 300 -16.65 8.67 -4.16
N PRO A 301 -17.37 7.55 -4.02
CA PRO A 301 -18.33 6.97 -4.96
C PRO A 301 -19.62 7.80 -5.03
N SER A 302 -20.36 7.69 -6.13
CA SER A 302 -21.57 8.51 -6.30
C SER A 302 -22.58 8.19 -5.21
N ASN A 303 -23.05 9.23 -4.51
CA ASN A 303 -24.04 9.16 -3.41
C ASN A 303 -25.40 8.55 -3.83
N GLN A 304 -25.56 8.09 -5.08
CA GLN A 304 -26.83 7.65 -5.66
C GLN A 304 -27.09 6.14 -5.49
N THR A 305 -26.10 5.37 -5.01
CA THR A 305 -26.23 3.91 -4.86
C THR A 305 -26.05 3.50 -3.40
N ALA A 306 -27.15 3.57 -2.64
CA ALA A 306 -27.44 2.84 -1.40
C ALA A 306 -26.33 2.69 -0.34
N GLY A 307 -26.44 3.48 0.73
CA GLY A 307 -25.80 3.17 2.02
C GLY A 307 -24.87 4.26 2.52
N THR A 308 -24.62 4.21 3.83
CA THR A 308 -23.74 5.04 4.67
C THR A 308 -22.45 5.51 3.98
N TRP A 309 -21.94 6.69 4.37
CA TRP A 309 -20.65 7.23 3.91
C TRP A 309 -19.56 6.14 3.94
N LEU A 310 -19.08 5.74 2.77
CA LEU A 310 -17.93 4.86 2.66
C LEU A 310 -16.70 5.65 3.09
N SER A 311 -16.06 5.24 4.20
CA SER A 311 -14.79 5.83 4.63
C SER A 311 -13.77 5.71 3.50
N HIS A 312 -12.99 6.76 3.18
CA HIS A 312 -11.95 6.63 2.14
C HIS A 312 -10.88 5.59 2.50
N ARG A 313 -10.77 5.19 3.78
CA ARG A 313 -9.96 4.06 4.23
C ARG A 313 -10.43 2.72 3.66
N SER A 314 -11.67 2.67 3.20
CA SER A 314 -12.29 1.52 2.56
C SER A 314 -11.97 1.42 1.06
N LEU A 315 -11.19 2.32 0.47
CA LEU A 315 -10.87 2.26 -0.95
C LEU A 315 -9.52 1.56 -1.19
N ALA A 316 -9.43 0.74 -2.25
CA ALA A 316 -8.17 0.18 -2.74
C ALA A 316 -7.14 1.27 -3.05
N VAL A 317 -7.62 2.43 -3.47
CA VAL A 317 -6.83 3.62 -3.72
C VAL A 317 -7.35 4.76 -2.85
N ASN A 318 -6.47 5.28 -1.99
CA ASN A 318 -6.79 6.35 -1.05
C ASN A 318 -6.07 7.63 -1.46
N LEU A 319 -6.85 8.67 -1.75
CA LEU A 319 -6.36 9.99 -2.16
C LEU A 319 -6.35 11.01 -1.01
N THR A 320 -6.71 10.60 0.21
CA THR A 320 -6.76 11.50 1.38
C THR A 320 -5.39 12.11 1.69
N ASN A 321 -4.33 11.37 1.40
CA ASN A 321 -2.95 11.82 1.57
C ASN A 321 -2.54 13.01 0.67
N LEU A 322 -3.38 13.41 -0.28
CA LEU A 322 -3.15 14.57 -1.16
C LEU A 322 -3.86 15.86 -0.67
N GLU A 323 -4.57 15.81 0.46
CA GLU A 323 -5.20 17.01 1.01
C GLU A 323 -4.21 17.91 1.76
N ILE A 324 -4.27 19.20 1.39
CA ILE A 324 -3.53 20.27 2.07
C ILE A 324 -4.02 20.40 3.51
N GLY A 325 -3.10 20.34 4.48
CA GLY A 325 -3.35 20.68 5.89
C GLY A 325 -3.28 19.53 6.89
N TYR A 326 -3.09 18.28 6.46
CA TYR A 326 -3.07 17.11 7.35
C TYR A 326 -1.66 16.58 7.68
N GLY A 327 -0.59 17.26 7.26
CA GLY A 327 0.78 16.74 7.43
C GLY A 327 0.99 15.40 6.72
N ASN A 328 0.31 15.20 5.60
CA ASN A 328 0.28 13.95 4.85
C ASN A 328 1.53 13.74 3.99
N LYS A 329 1.73 12.51 3.53
CA LYS A 329 2.86 12.11 2.66
C LYS A 329 2.83 12.72 1.24
N ASP A 330 1.81 13.51 0.89
CA ASP A 330 1.57 14.05 -0.45
C ASP A 330 1.64 12.97 -1.56
N THR A 331 1.03 11.83 -1.28
CA THR A 331 1.09 10.61 -2.10
C THR A 331 -0.29 10.05 -2.41
N VAL A 332 -0.40 9.28 -3.49
CA VAL A 332 -1.50 8.33 -3.71
C VAL A 332 -1.18 7.05 -2.93
N GLU A 333 -2.05 6.63 -2.02
CA GLU A 333 -1.91 5.36 -1.30
C GLU A 333 -2.68 4.26 -2.04
N ILE A 334 -2.04 3.11 -2.23
CA ILE A 334 -2.62 1.92 -2.82
C ILE A 334 -2.52 0.80 -1.80
N ARG A 335 -3.66 0.17 -1.49
CA ARG A 335 -3.73 -1.05 -0.71
C ARG A 335 -3.34 -2.21 -1.61
N ALA A 336 -2.06 -2.54 -1.58
CA ALA A 336 -1.42 -3.36 -2.58
C ALA A 336 -1.67 -4.85 -2.36
N ALA A 337 -1.66 -5.29 -1.11
CA ALA A 337 -1.87 -6.68 -0.73
C ALA A 337 -2.41 -6.76 0.71
N PRO A 338 -2.86 -7.95 1.16
CA PRO A 338 -2.92 -8.25 2.58
C PRO A 338 -1.54 -8.04 3.21
N GLY A 339 -1.50 -7.85 4.53
CA GLY A 339 -0.25 -7.61 5.24
C GLY A 339 0.75 -8.72 4.98
N SER A 340 1.96 -8.32 4.59
CA SER A 340 3.07 -9.22 4.35
C SER A 340 4.33 -8.75 5.05
N LEU A 341 5.13 -9.73 5.46
CA LEU A 341 6.51 -9.54 5.90
C LEU A 341 7.45 -10.47 5.11
N ASP A 342 6.96 -11.10 4.05
CA ASP A 342 7.81 -11.84 3.12
C ASP A 342 8.49 -10.85 2.16
N LEU A 343 9.82 -10.89 2.11
CA LEU A 343 10.61 -9.97 1.28
C LEU A 343 10.29 -10.11 -0.21
N SER A 344 10.05 -11.32 -0.69
CA SER A 344 9.79 -11.57 -2.11
C SER A 344 8.41 -11.04 -2.50
N GLU A 345 7.41 -11.26 -1.65
CA GLU A 345 6.07 -10.70 -1.85
C GLU A 345 6.08 -9.16 -1.79
N ILE A 346 6.72 -8.58 -0.79
CA ILE A 346 6.83 -7.13 -0.65
C ILE A 346 7.50 -6.52 -1.87
N SER A 347 8.67 -7.03 -2.29
CA SER A 347 9.39 -6.50 -3.45
C SER A 347 8.61 -6.71 -4.75
N ALA A 348 7.92 -7.85 -4.93
CA ALA A 348 7.11 -8.10 -6.11
C ALA A 348 5.96 -7.09 -6.24
N TRP A 349 5.21 -6.85 -5.15
CA TRP A 349 4.15 -5.84 -5.15
C TRP A 349 4.70 -4.44 -5.35
N TYR A 350 5.79 -4.11 -4.66
CA TYR A 350 6.46 -2.82 -4.77
C TYR A 350 6.89 -2.51 -6.21
N ASP A 351 7.59 -3.45 -6.86
CA ASP A 351 8.06 -3.30 -8.23
C ASP A 351 6.90 -3.27 -9.23
N LEU A 352 5.91 -4.16 -9.09
CA LEU A 352 4.72 -4.20 -9.95
C LEU A 352 3.95 -2.88 -9.93
N MET A 353 3.71 -2.34 -8.74
CA MET A 353 2.89 -1.14 -8.54
C MET A 353 3.56 0.10 -9.12
N VAL A 354 4.86 0.21 -8.91
CA VAL A 354 5.63 1.28 -9.53
C VAL A 354 5.68 1.12 -11.05
N TYR A 355 5.93 -0.09 -11.54
CA TYR A 355 6.05 -0.35 -12.97
C TYR A 355 4.74 -0.04 -13.72
N LEU A 356 3.60 -0.54 -13.24
CA LEU A 356 2.29 -0.26 -13.84
C LEU A 356 1.96 1.23 -13.85
N THR A 357 2.33 1.94 -12.79
CA THR A 357 2.15 3.39 -12.71
C THR A 357 2.99 4.12 -13.76
N SER A 358 4.19 3.63 -14.05
CA SER A 358 5.05 4.20 -15.10
C SER A 358 4.51 3.97 -16.51
N LEU A 359 3.77 2.88 -16.74
CA LEU A 359 3.14 2.57 -18.03
C LEU A 359 1.95 3.49 -18.34
N ASN A 360 1.27 4.04 -17.33
CA ASN A 360 0.09 4.92 -17.53
C ASN A 360 0.37 6.16 -18.41
N LYS A 361 1.63 6.59 -18.54
CA LYS A 361 2.02 7.71 -19.41
C LYS A 361 1.97 7.37 -20.90
N SER A 362 2.22 6.11 -21.31
CA SER A 362 2.19 5.74 -22.74
C SER A 362 0.77 5.78 -23.31
N VAL A 363 -0.24 5.61 -22.46
CA VAL A 363 -1.66 5.65 -22.83
C VAL A 363 -2.20 7.09 -22.84
N LEU A 364 -1.77 7.93 -21.89
CA LEU A 364 -2.23 9.32 -21.78
C LEU A 364 -1.55 10.29 -22.77
N CYS A 365 -0.32 9.99 -23.24
CA CYS A 365 0.35 10.82 -24.26
C CYS A 365 -0.11 10.50 -25.70
N ASN A 366 -0.72 9.33 -25.94
CA ASN A 366 -1.20 8.93 -27.26
C ASN A 366 -2.68 9.27 -27.52
N SER A 367 -3.43 9.78 -26.54
CA SER A 367 -4.85 10.13 -26.73
C SER A 367 -5.09 11.39 -27.55
N GLN A 368 -4.05 12.03 -28.11
CA GLN A 368 -4.19 13.04 -29.18
C GLN A 368 -4.09 12.45 -30.59
N SER A 369 -3.82 11.15 -30.74
CA SER A 369 -3.82 10.51 -32.05
C SER A 369 -4.35 9.09 -31.96
N THR A 370 -5.49 8.89 -32.62
CA THR A 370 -6.10 7.63 -33.03
C THR A 370 -6.91 6.86 -31.99
N SER A 371 -8.21 6.83 -32.30
CA SER A 371 -9.22 5.90 -31.85
C SER A 371 -8.81 4.45 -32.16
N THR A 372 -8.07 3.77 -31.29
CA THR A 372 -8.05 2.28 -31.25
C THR A 372 -7.59 1.80 -29.88
N LEU A 373 -8.53 1.41 -29.03
CA LEU A 373 -8.26 0.55 -27.88
C LEU A 373 -8.17 -0.89 -28.43
N ILE A 374 -6.99 -1.52 -28.33
CA ILE A 374 -6.87 -2.97 -28.53
C ILE A 374 -6.88 -3.61 -27.14
N VAL A 375 -8.00 -4.32 -26.88
CA VAL A 375 -8.31 -5.38 -25.91
C VAL A 375 -7.72 -5.28 -24.50
#